data_AF-A0A1V4MVV8-F1
#
_entry.id   AF-A0A1V4MVV8-F1
#
_cell.length_a   1.000
_cell.length_b   1.000
_cell.length_c   1.000
_cell.angle_alpha   90.00
_cell.angle_beta   90.00
_cell.angle_gamma   90.00
#
_symmetry.space_group_name_H-M   'P 1'
#
loop_
_entity.id
_entity.type
_entity.pdbx_description
1 polymer ?
#
loop_
_entity_poly.entity_id
_entity_poly.type
_entity_poly.pdbx_seq_one_letter_code
_entity_poly.pdbx_strand_id
1 'polypeptide(L)'
;MHWLLTWMMLFSTADDPASADPGLRLRVDGELLPEYRTAFVVIPGDTVTLTLDQGAQAGWSFTAGTPGSGSGSSFGWRAPRGHGIYHMDVSTSEGTYKYSVIVPVETCRWRTTTLNSFPIGSYGDGNGMEDRPDWFIEMDAAGSGTRITTHLTLGDFLGHVEGSYPQYLALDLRLADKMEELFSAVSEVYPQASSIYCLSGFRTPAYNAAIGNETSESLHLYGMAADIWIESWPANGLMDDIDRNKRVDVYDGEYLVELVRTLEVQGRVVTGGASAYRWIPTHGPFVHIDTRGSRAVWPTCRNLVENPVI
;
A
#
# COMPACT_ATOMS: atom_id res chain seq x y z
N MET A 1 -3.98 55.78 -14.77
CA MET A 1 -4.84 54.57 -14.75
C MET A 1 -3.93 53.36 -14.88
N HIS A 2 -3.54 52.77 -13.76
CA HIS A 2 -2.67 51.59 -13.72
C HIS A 2 -3.54 50.34 -13.84
N TRP A 3 -3.24 49.50 -14.84
CA TRP A 3 -3.79 48.15 -14.95
C TRP A 3 -2.98 47.22 -14.04
N LEU A 4 -3.62 46.67 -13.01
CA LEU A 4 -3.12 45.51 -12.28
C LEU A 4 -3.62 44.26 -13.01
N LEU A 5 -2.70 43.52 -13.64
CA LEU A 5 -2.94 42.15 -14.07
C LEU A 5 -2.88 41.25 -12.84
N THR A 6 -4.04 40.83 -12.34
CA THR A 6 -4.14 39.78 -11.34
C THR A 6 -3.91 38.44 -12.04
N TRP A 7 -2.73 37.84 -11.84
CA TRP A 7 -2.51 36.44 -12.13
C TRP A 7 -3.34 35.61 -11.15
N MET A 8 -4.48 35.06 -11.60
CA MET A 8 -5.12 33.96 -10.89
C MET A 8 -4.22 32.74 -11.04
N MET A 9 -3.44 32.43 -9.99
CA MET A 9 -2.97 31.08 -9.77
C MET A 9 -4.21 30.23 -9.47
N LEU A 10 -4.65 29.45 -10.46
CA LEU A 10 -5.56 28.34 -10.24
C LEU A 10 -4.77 27.30 -9.43
N PHE A 11 -4.91 27.33 -8.11
CA PHE A 11 -4.63 26.15 -7.30
C PHE A 11 -5.72 25.14 -7.63
N SER A 12 -5.36 24.11 -8.40
CA SER A 12 -6.18 22.91 -8.51
C SER A 12 -6.20 22.26 -7.13
N THR A 13 -7.30 22.44 -6.40
CA THR A 13 -7.61 21.70 -5.17
C THR A 13 -8.38 20.42 -5.48
N ALA A 14 -8.41 20.00 -6.76
CA ALA A 14 -8.91 18.69 -7.09
C ALA A 14 -7.83 17.69 -6.71
N ASP A 15 -8.06 16.95 -5.62
CA ASP A 15 -7.42 15.67 -5.44
C ASP A 15 -7.57 14.88 -6.73
N ASP A 16 -6.51 14.17 -7.12
CA ASP A 16 -6.57 13.27 -8.27
C ASP A 16 -7.78 12.36 -8.04
N PRO A 17 -8.78 12.36 -8.96
CA PRO A 17 -9.93 11.49 -8.78
C PRO A 17 -9.42 10.07 -8.59
N ALA A 18 -10.00 9.34 -7.61
CA ALA A 18 -9.72 7.92 -7.45
C ALA A 18 -9.78 7.28 -8.85
N SER A 19 -8.73 6.53 -9.21
CA SER A 19 -8.70 5.85 -10.49
C SER A 19 -9.93 4.96 -10.53
N ALA A 20 -10.62 4.87 -11.67
CA ALA A 20 -11.59 3.79 -11.80
C ALA A 20 -10.87 2.46 -11.56
N ASP A 21 -11.56 1.49 -10.95
CA ASP A 21 -11.04 0.14 -10.81
C ASP A 21 -10.52 -0.33 -12.16
N PRO A 22 -9.36 -1.02 -12.20
CA PRO A 22 -8.77 -1.40 -13.47
C PRO A 22 -9.76 -2.23 -14.29
N GLY A 23 -10.72 -2.94 -13.68
CA GLY A 23 -11.83 -3.64 -14.36
C GLY A 23 -11.40 -4.76 -15.31
N LEU A 24 -10.10 -4.84 -15.60
CA LEU A 24 -9.44 -5.78 -16.46
C LEU A 24 -8.91 -6.93 -15.62
N ARG A 25 -9.40 -8.12 -15.92
CA ARG A 25 -8.96 -9.37 -15.28
C ARG A 25 -7.63 -9.84 -15.87
N LEU A 26 -6.55 -9.26 -15.35
CA LEU A 26 -5.17 -9.57 -15.70
C LEU A 26 -4.64 -10.71 -14.82
N ARG A 27 -3.97 -11.69 -15.43
CA ARG A 27 -3.18 -12.70 -14.70
C ARG A 27 -1.69 -12.50 -14.93
N VAL A 28 -0.91 -12.75 -13.89
CA VAL A 28 0.55 -12.80 -13.90
C VAL A 28 0.95 -14.22 -13.51
N ASP A 29 1.62 -14.93 -14.42
CA ASP A 29 2.00 -16.34 -14.27
C ASP A 29 0.84 -17.27 -13.89
N GLY A 30 -0.35 -16.95 -14.40
CA GLY A 30 -1.58 -17.72 -14.18
C GLY A 30 -2.37 -17.30 -12.93
N GLU A 31 -1.78 -16.53 -12.02
CA GLU A 31 -2.47 -15.97 -10.86
C GLU A 31 -3.22 -14.71 -11.24
N LEU A 32 -4.51 -14.64 -10.88
CA LEU A 32 -5.35 -13.48 -11.14
C LEU A 32 -4.97 -12.35 -10.17
N LEU A 33 -4.71 -11.16 -10.71
CA LEU A 33 -4.55 -9.99 -9.86
C LEU A 33 -5.89 -9.66 -9.17
N PRO A 34 -5.86 -9.29 -7.88
CA PRO A 34 -7.02 -8.76 -7.16
C PRO A 34 -7.67 -7.58 -7.89
N GLU A 35 -8.98 -7.42 -7.71
CA GLU A 35 -9.82 -6.48 -8.46
C GLU A 35 -9.30 -5.04 -8.46
N TYR A 36 -8.85 -4.57 -7.30
CA TYR A 36 -8.36 -3.21 -7.10
C TYR A 36 -6.87 -3.04 -7.42
N ARG A 37 -6.14 -4.12 -7.73
CA ARG A 37 -4.68 -4.08 -7.86
C ARG A 37 -4.24 -3.55 -9.22
N THR A 38 -3.39 -2.53 -9.18
CA THR A 38 -2.79 -1.88 -10.37
C THR A 38 -1.27 -2.02 -10.41
N ALA A 39 -0.69 -2.89 -9.58
CA ALA A 39 0.74 -3.18 -9.60
C ALA A 39 1.06 -4.66 -9.41
N PHE A 40 2.25 -5.07 -9.85
CA PHE A 40 2.83 -6.38 -9.52
C PHE A 40 4.36 -6.30 -9.47
N VAL A 41 4.96 -7.29 -8.83
CA VAL A 41 6.41 -7.36 -8.61
C VAL A 41 7.02 -8.40 -9.54
N VAL A 42 8.16 -8.08 -10.16
CA VAL A 42 8.95 -9.03 -10.96
C VAL A 42 10.42 -8.90 -10.59
N ILE A 43 11.07 -10.03 -10.27
CA ILE A 43 12.50 -10.04 -9.93
C ILE A 43 13.35 -9.57 -11.13
N PRO A 44 14.45 -8.80 -10.90
CA PRO A 44 15.27 -8.28 -11.98
C PRO A 44 15.76 -9.35 -12.96
N GLY A 45 15.38 -9.24 -14.24
CA GLY A 45 15.78 -10.17 -15.30
C GLY A 45 14.91 -11.42 -15.45
N ASP A 46 13.96 -11.65 -14.55
CA ASP A 46 13.01 -12.76 -14.65
C ASP A 46 11.96 -12.52 -15.73
N THR A 47 11.25 -13.58 -16.10
CA THR A 47 10.21 -13.55 -17.14
C THR A 47 8.89 -13.97 -16.54
N VAL A 48 7.85 -13.19 -16.84
CA VAL A 48 6.47 -13.47 -16.48
C VAL A 48 5.62 -13.65 -17.73
N THR A 49 4.56 -14.43 -17.59
CA THR A 49 3.51 -14.59 -18.59
C THR A 49 2.28 -13.80 -18.16
N LEU A 50 1.88 -12.86 -18.99
CA LEU A 50 0.70 -12.04 -18.78
C LEU A 50 -0.42 -12.56 -19.64
N THR A 51 -1.62 -12.69 -19.08
CA THR A 51 -2.80 -13.14 -19.85
C THR A 51 -4.04 -12.40 -19.42
N LEU A 52 -4.94 -12.13 -20.37
CA LEU A 52 -6.28 -11.65 -20.09
C LEU A 52 -7.26 -12.80 -19.97
N ASP A 53 -8.19 -12.73 -19.01
CA ASP A 53 -9.28 -13.69 -18.93
C ASP A 53 -10.11 -13.71 -20.23
N GLN A 54 -10.69 -14.87 -20.53
CA GLN A 54 -11.51 -15.13 -21.73
C GLN A 54 -10.80 -14.94 -23.09
N GLY A 55 -9.47 -14.81 -23.12
CA GLY A 55 -8.72 -14.76 -24.37
C GLY A 55 -8.89 -13.46 -25.16
N ALA A 56 -9.31 -12.38 -24.49
CA ALA A 56 -9.42 -11.06 -25.08
C ALA A 56 -8.09 -10.64 -25.72
N GLN A 57 -8.16 -10.05 -26.92
CA GLN A 57 -6.98 -9.52 -27.59
C GLN A 57 -6.61 -8.15 -27.02
N ALA A 58 -5.34 -7.94 -26.74
CA ALA A 58 -4.82 -6.65 -26.30
C ALA A 58 -3.52 -6.27 -27.00
N GLY A 59 -3.26 -4.97 -27.04
CA GLY A 59 -1.92 -4.42 -27.24
C GLY A 59 -1.22 -4.27 -25.90
N TRP A 60 0.06 -4.64 -25.86
CA TRP A 60 0.91 -4.56 -24.68
C TRP A 60 2.03 -3.58 -24.96
N SER A 61 2.32 -2.68 -24.02
CA SER A 61 3.43 -1.74 -24.12
C SER A 61 4.07 -1.54 -22.76
N PHE A 62 5.40 -1.61 -22.71
CA PHE A 62 6.19 -1.43 -21.49
C PHE A 62 7.18 -0.30 -21.65
N THR A 63 7.42 0.44 -20.56
CA THR A 63 8.46 1.47 -20.53
C THR A 63 9.87 0.88 -20.58
N ALA A 64 10.05 -0.38 -20.17
CA ALA A 64 11.31 -1.11 -20.24
C ALA A 64 11.10 -2.63 -20.29
N GLY A 65 12.18 -3.39 -20.46
CA GLY A 65 12.14 -4.85 -20.54
C GLY A 65 12.02 -5.35 -21.97
N THR A 66 11.83 -6.66 -22.14
CA THR A 66 11.86 -7.29 -23.48
C THR A 66 10.88 -8.45 -23.60
N PRO A 67 10.06 -8.50 -24.67
CA PRO A 67 9.88 -7.46 -25.68
C PRO A 67 9.19 -6.21 -25.10
N GLY A 68 9.49 -5.02 -25.63
CA GLY A 68 8.93 -3.75 -25.13
C GLY A 68 7.48 -3.53 -25.51
N SER A 69 6.96 -4.25 -26.51
CA SER A 69 5.56 -4.21 -26.90
C SER A 69 5.17 -5.47 -27.68
N GLY A 70 3.87 -5.67 -27.86
CA GLY A 70 3.31 -6.69 -28.73
C GLY A 70 1.80 -6.72 -28.69
N SER A 71 1.21 -7.79 -29.21
CA SER A 71 -0.23 -7.99 -29.20
C SER A 71 -0.58 -9.46 -28.99
N GLY A 72 -1.77 -9.71 -28.47
CA GLY A 72 -2.28 -11.04 -28.19
C GLY A 72 -3.10 -11.10 -26.91
N SER A 73 -3.68 -12.26 -26.64
CA SER A 73 -4.31 -12.57 -25.36
C SER A 73 -3.34 -13.06 -24.28
N SER A 74 -2.11 -13.35 -24.68
CA SER A 74 -0.99 -13.71 -23.82
C SER A 74 0.26 -12.98 -24.28
N PHE A 75 1.08 -12.55 -23.32
CA PHE A 75 2.31 -11.84 -23.56
C PHE A 75 3.39 -12.30 -22.58
N GLY A 76 4.49 -12.85 -23.10
CA GLY A 76 5.68 -13.15 -22.29
C GLY A 76 6.57 -11.91 -22.22
N TRP A 77 6.87 -11.45 -21.01
CA TRP A 77 7.70 -10.26 -20.78
C TRP A 77 8.83 -10.55 -19.81
N ARG A 78 10.05 -10.12 -20.15
CA ARG A 78 11.21 -10.18 -19.27
C ARG A 78 11.49 -8.81 -18.67
N ALA A 79 11.60 -8.78 -17.34
CA ALA A 79 11.94 -7.59 -16.59
C ALA A 79 13.35 -7.08 -16.93
N PRO A 80 13.57 -5.75 -16.87
CA PRO A 80 14.90 -5.17 -16.85
C PRO A 80 15.79 -5.81 -15.76
N ARG A 81 17.11 -5.78 -15.98
CA ARG A 81 18.09 -6.17 -14.94
C ARG A 81 18.29 -5.09 -13.88
N GLY A 82 17.94 -3.84 -14.20
CA GLY A 82 17.93 -2.74 -13.24
C GLY A 82 16.65 -2.78 -12.42
N HIS A 83 16.77 -2.45 -11.14
CA HIS A 83 15.61 -2.23 -10.28
C HIS A 83 14.99 -0.85 -10.57
N GLY A 84 13.74 -0.69 -10.14
CA GLY A 84 12.97 0.55 -10.30
C GLY A 84 11.49 0.27 -10.52
N ILE A 85 10.76 1.36 -10.74
CA ILE A 85 9.34 1.33 -11.08
C ILE A 85 9.21 1.54 -12.59
N TYR A 86 8.58 0.57 -13.24
CA TYR A 86 8.27 0.60 -14.67
C TYR A 86 6.76 0.62 -14.86
N HIS A 87 6.31 0.83 -16.10
CA HIS A 87 4.89 0.89 -16.42
C HIS A 87 4.56 -0.02 -17.57
N MET A 88 3.37 -0.62 -17.49
CA MET A 88 2.74 -1.40 -18.53
C MET A 88 1.39 -0.78 -18.89
N ASP A 89 1.20 -0.51 -20.18
CA ASP A 89 -0.10 -0.16 -20.74
C ASP A 89 -0.69 -1.40 -21.44
N VAL A 90 -1.95 -1.70 -21.14
CA VAL A 90 -2.74 -2.76 -21.79
C VAL A 90 -3.91 -2.12 -22.53
N SER A 91 -3.87 -2.16 -23.86
CA SER A 91 -4.91 -1.56 -24.72
C SER A 91 -5.85 -2.63 -25.24
N THR A 92 -7.14 -2.49 -24.93
CA THR A 92 -8.23 -3.35 -25.39
C THR A 92 -9.24 -2.56 -26.23
N SER A 93 -10.35 -3.19 -26.64
CA SER A 93 -11.48 -2.47 -27.24
C SER A 93 -12.23 -1.56 -26.28
N GLU A 94 -12.12 -1.79 -24.97
CA GLU A 94 -12.84 -1.05 -23.92
C GLU A 94 -12.05 0.16 -23.41
N GLY A 95 -10.73 0.13 -23.54
CA GLY A 95 -9.86 1.21 -23.09
C GLY A 95 -8.40 0.79 -22.93
N THR A 96 -7.59 1.71 -22.41
CA THR A 96 -6.21 1.47 -22.02
C THR A 96 -6.10 1.45 -20.50
N TYR A 97 -5.56 0.37 -19.97
CA TYR A 97 -5.36 0.13 -18.55
C TYR A 97 -3.88 0.24 -18.21
N LYS A 98 -3.56 0.89 -17.10
CA LYS A 98 -2.18 1.16 -16.68
C LYS A 98 -1.83 0.34 -15.45
N TYR A 99 -0.65 -0.27 -15.47
CA TYR A 99 -0.12 -1.02 -14.36
C TYR A 99 1.30 -0.55 -14.03
N SER A 100 1.61 -0.47 -12.74
CA SER A 100 2.96 -0.28 -12.23
C SER A 100 3.66 -1.64 -12.11
N VAL A 101 4.84 -1.77 -12.71
CA VAL A 101 5.65 -2.98 -12.63
C VAL A 101 6.85 -2.68 -11.74
N ILE A 102 6.86 -3.27 -10.55
CA ILE A 102 7.89 -3.04 -9.54
C ILE A 102 8.99 -4.08 -9.76
N VAL A 103 10.20 -3.62 -10.04
CA VAL A 103 11.39 -4.48 -10.11
C VAL A 103 12.28 -4.13 -8.92
N PRO A 104 12.28 -4.93 -7.85
CA PRO A 104 12.84 -4.50 -6.58
C PRO A 104 14.35 -4.77 -6.48
N VAL A 105 14.97 -4.22 -5.45
CA VAL A 105 16.32 -4.56 -5.01
C VAL A 105 16.26 -5.81 -4.16
N GLU A 106 16.80 -6.93 -4.67
CA GLU A 106 16.86 -8.19 -3.92
C GLU A 106 17.79 -8.07 -2.70
N THR A 107 17.32 -8.54 -1.53
CA THR A 107 18.06 -8.45 -0.27
C THR A 107 19.36 -9.25 -0.28
N CYS A 108 19.49 -10.28 -1.11
CA CYS A 108 20.75 -11.01 -1.29
C CYS A 108 21.92 -10.12 -1.78
N ARG A 109 21.62 -8.94 -2.35
CA ARG A 109 22.61 -7.96 -2.79
C ARG A 109 23.05 -6.99 -1.69
N TRP A 110 22.38 -7.03 -0.54
CA TRP A 110 22.60 -6.14 0.59
C TRP A 110 23.65 -6.70 1.57
N ARG A 111 24.64 -5.88 1.94
CA ARG A 111 25.79 -6.32 2.77
C ARG A 111 26.15 -5.38 3.93
N THR A 112 25.50 -4.23 4.04
CA THR A 112 25.81 -3.18 5.02
C THR A 112 24.56 -2.83 5.82
N THR A 113 24.54 -1.78 6.63
CA THR A 113 23.32 -1.29 7.32
C THR A 113 22.57 -0.22 6.51
N THR A 114 23.00 -0.02 5.26
CA THR A 114 22.45 0.99 4.35
C THR A 114 22.19 0.39 2.97
N LEU A 115 21.18 0.90 2.27
CA LEU A 115 21.02 0.73 0.84
C LEU A 115 21.29 2.08 0.19
N ASN A 116 22.36 2.18 -0.60
CA ASN A 116 22.98 3.47 -0.92
C ASN A 116 23.21 4.29 0.36
N SER A 117 22.65 5.50 0.44
CA SER A 117 22.70 6.37 1.62
C SER A 117 21.53 6.17 2.59
N PHE A 118 20.53 5.36 2.25
CA PHE A 118 19.34 5.19 3.07
C PHE A 118 19.59 4.20 4.22
N PRO A 119 19.26 4.56 5.48
CA PRO A 119 19.56 3.73 6.65
C PRO A 119 18.51 2.62 6.83
N ILE A 120 18.62 1.56 6.03
CA ILE A 120 17.71 0.42 6.10
C ILE A 120 17.85 -0.38 7.42
N GLY A 121 18.97 -0.22 8.13
CA GLY A 121 19.19 -0.79 9.47
C GLY A 121 19.57 -2.27 9.46
N SER A 122 19.67 -2.90 10.62
CA SER A 122 19.89 -4.34 10.75
C SER A 122 18.61 -5.00 11.24
N TYR A 123 18.26 -6.14 10.66
CA TYR A 123 17.11 -6.93 11.08
C TYR A 123 17.56 -8.19 11.84
N GLY A 124 16.75 -8.62 12.80
CA GLY A 124 17.08 -9.73 13.69
C GLY A 124 18.42 -9.54 14.39
N ASP A 125 19.20 -10.62 14.51
CA ASP A 125 20.58 -10.59 15.03
C ASP A 125 21.61 -10.19 13.96
N GLY A 126 21.15 -9.92 12.73
CA GLY A 126 21.98 -9.60 11.57
C GLY A 126 22.63 -10.80 10.88
N ASN A 127 22.49 -12.02 11.41
CA ASN A 127 23.13 -13.24 10.91
C ASN A 127 22.17 -14.16 10.14
N GLY A 128 20.86 -14.05 10.35
CA GLY A 128 19.82 -14.77 9.61
C GLY A 128 19.43 -14.11 8.29
N MET A 129 19.33 -14.90 7.22
CA MET A 129 18.73 -14.46 5.94
C MET A 129 17.19 -14.43 6.03
N GLU A 130 16.63 -15.27 6.91
CA GLU A 130 15.18 -15.37 7.21
C GLU A 130 14.65 -14.16 8.00
N ASP A 131 15.54 -13.39 8.65
CA ASP A 131 15.17 -12.25 9.48
C ASP A 131 15.04 -10.95 8.67
N ARG A 132 15.00 -10.99 7.33
CA ARG A 132 15.02 -9.80 6.48
C ARG A 132 13.89 -9.84 5.44
N PRO A 133 13.39 -8.68 4.98
CA PRO A 133 12.53 -8.65 3.81
C PRO A 133 13.22 -9.30 2.61
N ASP A 134 12.49 -10.02 1.76
CA ASP A 134 13.08 -10.67 0.57
C ASP A 134 13.69 -9.65 -0.41
N TRP A 135 13.10 -8.45 -0.43
CA TRP A 135 13.48 -7.38 -1.33
C TRP A 135 12.99 -6.02 -0.81
N PHE A 136 13.54 -4.95 -1.39
CA PHE A 136 13.18 -3.57 -1.13
C PHE A 136 12.82 -2.85 -2.43
N ILE A 137 11.80 -1.99 -2.38
CA ILE A 137 11.43 -1.10 -3.48
C ILE A 137 12.26 0.16 -3.36
N GLU A 138 13.02 0.50 -4.39
CA GLU A 138 13.67 1.81 -4.48
C GLU A 138 12.65 2.87 -4.90
N MET A 139 12.58 3.93 -4.11
CA MET A 139 11.73 5.09 -4.34
C MET A 139 12.61 6.28 -4.67
N ASP A 140 12.28 6.98 -5.74
CA ASP A 140 12.74 8.35 -5.97
C ASP A 140 11.63 9.36 -5.65
N ALA A 141 11.90 10.65 -5.85
CA ALA A 141 10.92 11.69 -5.57
C ALA A 141 9.63 11.60 -6.41
N ALA A 142 9.70 11.01 -7.61
CA ALA A 142 8.53 10.81 -8.46
C ALA A 142 7.77 9.52 -8.09
N GLY A 143 8.48 8.54 -7.53
CA GLY A 143 7.98 7.22 -7.18
C GLY A 143 6.85 7.24 -6.13
N SER A 144 6.80 8.24 -5.25
CA SER A 144 5.77 8.32 -4.18
C SER A 144 4.35 8.33 -4.71
N GLY A 145 4.10 8.91 -5.89
CA GLY A 145 2.79 8.90 -6.55
C GLY A 145 2.46 7.60 -7.30
N THR A 146 3.33 6.59 -7.26
CA THR A 146 3.12 5.33 -7.98
C THR A 146 1.94 4.60 -7.36
N ARG A 147 0.87 4.50 -8.14
CA ARG A 147 -0.34 3.78 -7.74
C ARG A 147 -0.10 2.27 -7.76
N ILE A 148 -0.53 1.59 -6.70
CA ILE A 148 -0.42 0.13 -6.53
C ILE A 148 -1.77 -0.56 -6.43
N THR A 149 -2.79 0.17 -5.97
CA THR A 149 -4.18 -0.23 -6.00
C THR A 149 -5.05 0.98 -6.36
N THR A 150 -6.38 0.83 -6.46
CA THR A 150 -7.29 1.94 -6.78
C THR A 150 -7.08 3.18 -5.89
N HIS A 151 -6.95 2.97 -4.57
CA HIS A 151 -6.89 4.01 -3.55
C HIS A 151 -5.51 4.21 -2.92
N LEU A 152 -4.54 3.32 -3.17
CA LEU A 152 -3.23 3.35 -2.51
C LEU A 152 -2.07 3.51 -3.48
N THR A 153 -1.06 4.21 -3.01
CA THR A 153 0.23 4.47 -3.66
C THR A 153 1.37 3.85 -2.86
N LEU A 154 2.55 3.73 -3.47
CA LEU A 154 3.76 3.34 -2.73
C LEU A 154 4.13 4.35 -1.63
N GLY A 155 3.85 5.64 -1.85
CA GLY A 155 4.12 6.70 -0.89
C GLY A 155 3.39 6.52 0.43
N ASP A 156 2.17 5.95 0.41
CA ASP A 156 1.37 5.72 1.62
C ASP A 156 2.02 4.74 2.59
N PHE A 157 2.92 3.87 2.09
CA PHE A 157 3.62 2.88 2.91
C PHE A 157 5.06 3.29 3.28
N LEU A 158 5.55 4.42 2.78
CA LEU A 158 6.93 4.85 3.01
C LEU A 158 7.15 5.21 4.48
N GLY A 159 8.23 4.71 5.06
CA GLY A 159 8.56 4.98 6.46
C GLY A 159 8.96 6.43 6.69
N HIS A 160 8.65 6.97 7.87
CA HIS A 160 9.00 8.33 8.29
C HIS A 160 10.49 8.44 8.68
N VAL A 161 11.36 8.31 7.67
CA VAL A 161 12.81 8.46 7.82
C VAL A 161 13.25 9.73 7.09
N GLU A 162 13.83 10.66 7.84
CA GLU A 162 14.45 11.85 7.24
C GLU A 162 15.64 11.46 6.36
N GLY A 163 15.71 12.06 5.17
CA GLY A 163 16.82 11.83 4.25
C GLY A 163 16.45 12.15 2.80
N SER A 164 17.46 12.30 1.97
CA SER A 164 17.27 12.45 0.53
C SER A 164 16.95 11.11 -0.12
N TYR A 165 16.25 11.17 -1.26
CA TYR A 165 16.10 10.03 -2.15
C TYR A 165 17.46 9.54 -2.71
N PRO A 166 17.57 8.26 -3.13
CA PRO A 166 16.52 7.24 -3.06
C PRO A 166 16.23 6.79 -1.62
N GLN A 167 14.95 6.53 -1.35
CA GLN A 167 14.49 5.87 -0.14
C GLN A 167 14.04 4.45 -0.46
N TYR A 168 13.87 3.61 0.56
CA TYR A 168 13.53 2.21 0.36
C TYR A 168 12.43 1.76 1.32
N LEU A 169 11.56 0.87 0.83
CA LEU A 169 10.55 0.21 1.65
C LEU A 169 10.39 -1.25 1.25
N ALA A 170 10.09 -2.10 2.23
CA ALA A 170 9.51 -3.41 1.96
C ALA A 170 7.98 -3.28 1.92
N LEU A 171 7.31 -4.04 1.04
CA LEU A 171 5.85 -4.05 0.97
C LEU A 171 5.35 -5.38 0.44
N ASP A 172 4.54 -6.07 1.22
CA ASP A 172 3.72 -7.19 0.73
C ASP A 172 2.46 -6.62 0.09
N LEU A 173 2.32 -6.72 -1.24
CA LEU A 173 1.14 -6.19 -1.93
C LEU A 173 -0.19 -6.80 -1.45
N ARG A 174 -0.18 -7.96 -0.76
CA ARG A 174 -1.38 -8.55 -0.15
C ARG A 174 -1.91 -7.71 1.01
N LEU A 175 -1.07 -6.89 1.63
CA LEU A 175 -1.48 -5.89 2.61
C LEU A 175 -2.34 -4.81 1.95
N ALA A 176 -1.91 -4.31 0.79
CA ALA A 176 -2.66 -3.32 0.02
C ALA A 176 -4.01 -3.89 -0.46
N ASP A 177 -4.06 -5.15 -0.91
CA ASP A 177 -5.36 -5.77 -1.24
C ASP A 177 -6.27 -5.86 -0.03
N LYS A 178 -5.71 -6.24 1.13
CA LYS A 178 -6.47 -6.35 2.37
C LYS A 178 -7.08 -5.01 2.78
N MET A 179 -6.35 -3.92 2.55
CA MET A 179 -6.83 -2.56 2.76
C MET A 179 -7.95 -2.20 1.79
N GLU A 180 -7.82 -2.51 0.49
CA GLU A 180 -8.87 -2.27 -0.51
C GLU A 180 -10.16 -3.05 -0.21
N GLU A 181 -10.04 -4.33 0.14
CA GLU A 181 -11.18 -5.17 0.50
C GLU A 181 -11.87 -4.67 1.77
N LEU A 182 -11.10 -4.21 2.77
CA LEU A 182 -11.65 -3.56 3.96
C LEU A 182 -12.37 -2.27 3.61
N PHE A 183 -11.75 -1.41 2.79
CA PHE A 183 -12.33 -0.14 2.39
C PHE A 183 -13.62 -0.33 1.59
N SER A 184 -13.65 -1.32 0.69
CA SER A 184 -14.83 -1.75 -0.05
C SER A 184 -15.95 -2.21 0.90
N ALA A 185 -15.65 -3.08 1.87
CA ALA A 185 -16.62 -3.53 2.87
C ALA A 185 -17.14 -2.39 3.77
N VAL A 186 -16.28 -1.43 4.12
CA VAL A 186 -16.68 -0.26 4.91
C VAL A 186 -17.58 0.66 4.08
N SER A 187 -17.30 0.83 2.79
CA SER A 187 -18.11 1.65 1.89
C SER A 187 -19.55 1.13 1.74
N GLU A 188 -19.77 -0.18 1.89
CA GLU A 188 -21.12 -0.77 1.90
C GLU A 188 -21.94 -0.33 3.13
N VAL A 189 -21.30 -0.19 4.30
CA VAL A 189 -21.98 0.14 5.56
C VAL A 189 -21.91 1.63 5.89
N TYR A 190 -20.87 2.32 5.46
CA TYR A 190 -20.58 3.74 5.63
C TYR A 190 -20.28 4.41 4.27
N PRO A 191 -21.32 4.74 3.47
CA PRO A 191 -21.16 5.28 2.12
C PRO A 191 -20.47 6.65 2.02
N GLN A 192 -20.19 7.28 3.15
CA GLN A 192 -19.45 8.54 3.24
C GLN A 192 -17.94 8.33 3.23
N ALA A 193 -17.46 7.10 3.46
CA ALA A 193 -16.04 6.74 3.38
C ALA A 193 -15.50 7.15 2.01
N SER A 194 -14.43 7.94 2.01
CA SER A 194 -13.79 8.41 0.77
C SER A 194 -12.33 7.98 0.65
N SER A 195 -11.69 7.66 1.78
CA SER A 195 -10.29 7.25 1.79
C SER A 195 -10.00 6.27 2.92
N ILE A 196 -9.04 5.38 2.64
CA ILE A 196 -8.35 4.58 3.64
C ILE A 196 -6.93 5.12 3.75
N TYR A 197 -6.59 5.64 4.93
CA TYR A 197 -5.29 6.27 5.17
C TYR A 197 -4.34 5.29 5.86
N CYS A 198 -3.09 5.28 5.42
CA CYS A 198 -2.00 4.55 6.08
C CYS A 198 -1.20 5.52 6.95
N LEU A 199 -1.48 5.50 8.27
CA LEU A 199 -0.73 6.26 9.27
C LEU A 199 0.72 5.78 9.36
N SER A 200 0.93 4.47 9.25
CA SER A 200 2.26 3.89 9.37
C SER A 200 2.34 2.58 8.62
N GLY A 201 3.09 2.55 7.52
CA GLY A 201 3.39 1.34 6.75
C GLY A 201 4.74 0.74 7.16
N PHE A 202 5.67 0.72 6.21
CA PHE A 202 7.02 0.19 6.43
C PHE A 202 7.78 0.99 7.49
N ARG A 203 8.55 0.28 8.34
CA ARG A 203 9.44 0.89 9.33
C ARG A 203 10.83 0.30 9.18
N THR A 204 11.85 1.16 9.19
CA THR A 204 13.22 0.67 9.44
C THR A 204 13.33 0.24 10.91
N PRO A 205 14.27 -0.66 11.26
CA PRO A 205 14.51 -1.05 12.64
C PRO A 205 14.76 0.15 13.56
N ALA A 206 15.54 1.14 13.09
CA ALA A 206 15.81 2.36 13.84
C ALA A 206 14.55 3.20 14.09
N TYR A 207 13.70 3.37 13.08
CA TYR A 207 12.44 4.11 13.23
C TYR A 207 11.45 3.37 14.12
N ASN A 208 11.33 2.04 13.98
CA ASN A 208 10.48 1.21 14.83
C ASN A 208 10.87 1.34 16.32
N ALA A 209 12.18 1.31 16.62
CA ALA A 209 12.69 1.53 17.97
C ALA A 209 12.41 2.96 18.48
N ALA A 210 12.57 3.98 17.63
CA ALA A 210 12.35 5.38 17.98
C ALA A 210 10.91 5.68 18.41
N ILE A 211 9.93 4.94 17.89
CA ILE A 211 8.51 5.05 18.29
C ILE A 211 8.12 4.08 19.42
N GLY A 212 9.10 3.47 20.08
CA GLY A 212 8.90 2.65 21.28
C GLY A 212 8.70 1.15 21.03
N ASN A 213 8.99 0.65 19.83
CA ASN A 213 8.95 -0.78 19.53
C ASN A 213 10.36 -1.31 19.16
N GLU A 214 11.03 -1.94 20.11
CA GLU A 214 12.38 -2.49 19.92
C GLU A 214 12.36 -3.96 19.44
N THR A 215 11.19 -4.53 19.17
CA THR A 215 11.07 -5.94 18.77
C THR A 215 11.41 -6.16 17.31
N SER A 216 12.06 -7.30 17.02
CA SER A 216 12.25 -7.83 15.65
C SER A 216 10.97 -8.43 15.07
N GLU A 217 9.96 -8.67 15.89
CA GLU A 217 8.70 -9.35 15.54
C GLU A 217 7.66 -8.41 14.93
N SER A 218 7.97 -7.11 14.82
CA SER A 218 7.09 -6.12 14.24
C SER A 218 6.99 -6.30 12.72
N LEU A 219 5.79 -6.62 12.23
CA LEU A 219 5.58 -6.83 10.79
C LEU A 219 5.66 -5.56 9.94
N HIS A 220 5.70 -4.38 10.56
CA HIS A 220 6.05 -3.15 9.85
C HIS A 220 7.49 -3.20 9.30
N LEU A 221 8.40 -3.94 9.96
CA LEU A 221 9.77 -4.12 9.49
C LEU A 221 9.81 -4.87 8.15
N TYR A 222 8.81 -5.71 7.89
CA TYR A 222 8.76 -6.59 6.72
C TYR A 222 7.80 -6.10 5.64
N GLY A 223 7.23 -4.90 5.79
CA GLY A 223 6.23 -4.39 4.85
C GLY A 223 4.91 -5.14 4.87
N MET A 224 4.64 -5.88 5.94
CA MET A 224 3.49 -6.77 6.08
C MET A 224 2.43 -6.24 7.04
N ALA A 225 2.62 -5.03 7.58
CA ALA A 225 1.66 -4.38 8.48
C ALA A 225 1.44 -2.91 8.14
N ALA A 226 0.24 -2.44 8.44
CA ALA A 226 -0.14 -1.04 8.37
C ALA A 226 -0.99 -0.66 9.59
N ASP A 227 -0.76 0.56 10.08
CA ASP A 227 -1.66 1.24 10.99
C ASP A 227 -2.51 2.19 10.15
N ILE A 228 -3.84 2.05 10.22
CA ILE A 228 -4.78 2.65 9.27
C ILE A 228 -5.95 3.35 9.96
N TRP A 229 -6.60 4.27 9.25
CA TRP A 229 -7.96 4.71 9.53
C TRP A 229 -8.75 4.91 8.23
N ILE A 230 -10.06 5.09 8.37
CA ILE A 230 -10.96 5.45 7.27
C ILE A 230 -11.60 6.79 7.61
N GLU A 231 -11.64 7.68 6.63
CA GLU A 231 -12.24 9.01 6.77
C GLU A 231 -13.08 9.37 5.53
N SER A 232 -13.99 10.32 5.72
CA SER A 232 -14.89 10.86 4.71
C SER A 232 -14.37 12.18 4.13
N TRP A 233 -15.06 12.66 3.09
CA TRP A 233 -14.73 13.90 2.43
C TRP A 233 -15.47 15.09 3.06
N PRO A 234 -14.79 16.23 3.33
CA PRO A 234 -13.36 16.47 3.17
C PRO A 234 -12.51 15.81 4.26
N ALA A 235 -11.33 15.32 3.87
CA ALA A 235 -10.37 14.72 4.80
C ALA A 235 -10.02 15.70 5.94
N ASN A 236 -10.03 15.21 7.17
CA ASN A 236 -9.74 15.97 8.38
C ASN A 236 -8.56 15.38 9.17
N GLY A 237 -7.97 14.28 8.68
CA GLY A 237 -6.85 13.59 9.32
C GLY A 237 -7.24 12.80 10.56
N LEU A 238 -8.51 12.37 10.64
CA LEU A 238 -9.07 11.64 11.76
C LEU A 238 -9.99 10.52 11.27
N MET A 239 -9.97 9.39 11.98
CA MET A 239 -10.95 8.32 11.77
C MET A 239 -12.38 8.83 11.96
N ASP A 240 -13.30 8.39 11.10
CA ASP A 240 -14.72 8.71 11.27
C ASP A 240 -15.43 7.81 12.30
N ASP A 241 -16.64 8.20 12.69
CA ASP A 241 -17.62 7.40 13.46
C ASP A 241 -18.18 6.27 12.56
N ILE A 242 -17.32 5.28 12.27
CA ILE A 242 -17.62 4.15 11.37
C ILE A 242 -18.71 3.26 11.98
N ASP A 243 -18.73 3.10 13.31
CA ASP A 243 -19.74 2.27 13.99
C ASP A 243 -21.09 2.99 14.18
N ARG A 244 -21.14 4.30 13.89
CA ARG A 244 -22.32 5.19 13.95
C ARG A 244 -22.89 5.36 15.35
N ASN A 245 -22.05 5.29 16.37
CA ASN A 245 -22.43 5.50 17.76
C ASN A 245 -22.40 7.00 18.17
N LYS A 246 -22.03 7.91 17.25
CA LYS A 246 -21.87 9.37 17.43
C LYS A 246 -20.65 9.76 18.24
N ARG A 247 -19.60 8.96 18.21
CA ARG A 247 -18.30 9.24 18.86
C ARG A 247 -17.21 8.74 17.94
N VAL A 248 -16.10 9.45 17.91
CA VAL A 248 -14.86 8.94 17.32
C VAL A 248 -14.00 8.39 18.43
N ASP A 249 -13.93 7.06 18.55
CA ASP A 249 -13.14 6.41 19.59
C ASP A 249 -12.61 5.02 19.18
N VAL A 250 -12.25 4.20 20.17
CA VAL A 250 -11.66 2.88 19.92
C VAL A 250 -12.67 1.87 19.37
N TYR A 251 -13.97 2.09 19.55
CA TYR A 251 -15.03 1.20 19.09
C TYR A 251 -15.19 1.25 17.57
N ASP A 252 -14.93 2.38 16.93
CA ASP A 252 -14.81 2.48 15.47
C ASP A 252 -13.72 1.52 14.95
N GLY A 253 -12.56 1.53 15.62
CA GLY A 253 -11.48 0.62 15.31
C GLY A 253 -11.84 -0.84 15.58
N GLU A 254 -12.56 -1.14 16.67
CA GLU A 254 -13.02 -2.50 16.96
C GLU A 254 -14.00 -3.00 15.88
N TYR A 255 -14.88 -2.13 15.38
CA TYR A 255 -15.79 -2.44 14.27
C TYR A 255 -15.04 -2.74 12.96
N LEU A 256 -14.02 -1.94 12.63
CA LEU A 256 -13.12 -2.23 11.50
C LEU A 256 -12.40 -3.58 11.67
N VAL A 257 -11.95 -3.92 12.89
CA VAL A 257 -11.34 -5.23 13.17
C VAL A 257 -12.33 -6.36 12.92
N GLU A 258 -13.60 -6.21 13.31
CA GLU A 258 -14.65 -7.20 13.04
C GLU A 258 -14.90 -7.41 11.54
N LEU A 259 -14.90 -6.33 10.75
CA LEU A 259 -14.99 -6.40 9.30
C LEU A 259 -13.79 -7.15 8.70
N VAL A 260 -12.56 -6.83 9.14
CA VAL A 260 -11.36 -7.58 8.73
C VAL A 260 -11.52 -9.07 9.04
N ARG A 261 -11.99 -9.44 10.23
CA ARG A 261 -12.20 -10.86 10.59
C ARG A 261 -13.23 -11.53 9.69
N THR A 262 -14.28 -10.82 9.32
CA THR A 262 -15.30 -11.33 8.40
C THR A 262 -14.69 -11.62 7.02
N LEU A 263 -13.91 -10.69 6.48
CA LEU A 263 -13.21 -10.85 5.20
C LEU A 263 -12.20 -12.01 5.23
N GLU A 264 -11.47 -12.18 6.33
CA GLU A 264 -10.53 -13.30 6.53
C GLU A 264 -11.26 -14.66 6.55
N VAL A 265 -12.40 -14.77 7.25
CA VAL A 265 -13.21 -16.00 7.30
C VAL A 265 -13.82 -16.32 5.93
N GLN A 266 -14.18 -15.30 5.16
CA GLN A 266 -14.66 -15.46 3.77
C GLN A 266 -13.54 -15.84 2.78
N GLY A 267 -12.28 -15.78 3.20
CA GLY A 267 -11.12 -16.02 2.33
C GLY A 267 -10.90 -14.91 1.29
N ARG A 268 -11.49 -13.72 1.49
CA ARG A 268 -11.30 -12.55 0.60
C ARG A 268 -9.93 -11.92 0.78
N VAL A 269 -9.38 -11.99 2.00
CA VAL A 269 -8.08 -11.42 2.36
C VAL A 269 -7.24 -12.42 3.14
N VAL A 270 -5.92 -12.24 3.13
CA VAL A 270 -4.99 -13.05 3.92
C VAL A 270 -5.23 -12.84 5.41
N THR A 271 -5.26 -13.95 6.16
CA THR A 271 -5.34 -13.93 7.63
C THR A 271 -4.11 -13.26 8.24
N GLY A 272 -4.33 -12.39 9.23
CA GLY A 272 -3.23 -11.84 10.02
C GLY A 272 -3.64 -11.26 11.37
N GLY A 273 -2.77 -10.44 11.93
CA GLY A 273 -3.05 -9.61 13.10
C GLY A 273 -4.02 -8.49 12.76
N ALA A 274 -4.86 -8.15 13.74
CA ALA A 274 -5.69 -6.95 13.67
C ALA A 274 -6.07 -6.50 15.08
N SER A 275 -5.88 -5.22 15.40
CA SER A 275 -6.25 -4.65 16.70
C SER A 275 -6.52 -3.16 16.61
N ALA A 276 -7.51 -2.71 17.38
CA ALA A 276 -7.84 -1.30 17.51
C ALA A 276 -6.97 -0.64 18.57
N TYR A 277 -6.60 0.61 18.32
CA TYR A 277 -5.86 1.44 19.23
C TYR A 277 -6.62 2.75 19.44
N ARG A 278 -6.75 3.13 20.72
CA ARG A 278 -7.40 4.36 21.12
C ARG A 278 -6.62 5.58 20.66
N TRP A 279 -7.30 6.72 20.74
CA TRP A 279 -6.70 8.04 20.70
C TRP A 279 -5.51 8.20 21.66
N ILE A 280 -4.44 8.85 21.20
CA ILE A 280 -3.34 9.37 22.03
C ILE A 280 -3.02 10.83 21.63
N PRO A 281 -2.23 11.60 22.41
CA PRO A 281 -2.00 13.02 22.11
C PRO A 281 -1.41 13.32 20.72
N THR A 282 -0.75 12.35 20.08
CA THR A 282 -0.09 12.52 18.78
C THR A 282 -0.98 12.19 17.57
N HIS A 283 -2.04 11.40 17.73
CA HIS A 283 -2.98 11.05 16.64
C HIS A 283 -4.28 10.45 17.19
N GLY A 284 -5.32 10.43 16.34
CA GLY A 284 -6.61 9.80 16.63
C GLY A 284 -6.56 8.28 16.80
N PRO A 285 -7.72 7.62 17.01
CA PRO A 285 -7.80 6.17 17.00
C PRO A 285 -7.41 5.62 15.62
N PHE A 286 -6.85 4.41 15.62
CA PHE A 286 -6.40 3.74 14.42
C PHE A 286 -6.52 2.22 14.59
N VAL A 287 -6.38 1.49 13.49
CA VAL A 287 -6.38 0.03 13.48
C VAL A 287 -5.06 -0.47 12.92
N HIS A 288 -4.40 -1.33 13.67
CA HIS A 288 -3.32 -2.14 13.14
C HIS A 288 -3.89 -3.32 12.37
N ILE A 289 -3.38 -3.61 11.17
CA ILE A 289 -3.61 -4.84 10.42
C ILE A 289 -2.30 -5.38 9.85
N ASP A 290 -2.21 -6.70 9.69
CA ASP A 290 -1.08 -7.33 9.01
C ASP A 290 -1.47 -8.60 8.23
N THR A 291 -0.48 -9.18 7.52
CA THR A 291 -0.60 -10.37 6.67
C THR A 291 0.21 -11.58 7.19
N ARG A 292 0.39 -11.72 8.51
CA ARG A 292 1.27 -12.76 9.13
C ARG A 292 0.89 -14.22 8.88
N GLY A 293 -0.24 -14.49 8.23
CA GLY A 293 -0.73 -15.84 7.95
C GLY A 293 -1.44 -16.52 9.12
N SER A 294 -1.52 -15.87 10.29
CA SER A 294 -2.22 -16.39 11.46
C SER A 294 -2.89 -15.27 12.25
N ARG A 295 -4.00 -15.57 12.92
CA ARG A 295 -4.69 -14.57 13.74
C ARG A 295 -3.81 -14.11 14.92
N ALA A 296 -3.63 -12.81 15.06
CA ALA A 296 -3.06 -12.18 16.24
C ALA A 296 -3.92 -10.99 16.70
N VAL A 297 -3.87 -10.71 18.00
CA VAL A 297 -4.55 -9.57 18.63
C VAL A 297 -3.66 -9.06 19.76
N TRP A 298 -3.59 -7.75 19.92
CA TRP A 298 -2.90 -7.11 21.03
C TRP A 298 -3.92 -6.49 21.98
N PRO A 299 -3.60 -6.35 23.27
CA PRO A 299 -4.52 -5.74 24.23
C PRO A 299 -4.89 -4.31 23.83
N THR A 300 -6.15 -4.09 23.48
CA THR A 300 -6.71 -2.77 23.24
C THR A 300 -7.08 -2.12 24.57
N CYS A 301 -6.53 -0.93 24.83
CA CYS A 301 -6.92 -0.17 26.02
C CYS A 301 -8.16 0.67 25.73
N ARG A 302 -9.27 0.36 26.42
CA ARG A 302 -10.58 0.99 26.22
C ARG A 302 -10.85 2.23 27.08
N ASN A 303 -9.87 2.67 27.88
CA ASN A 303 -10.04 3.89 28.67
C ASN A 303 -10.22 5.07 27.71
N LEU A 304 -11.44 5.59 27.65
CA LEU A 304 -11.82 6.75 26.85
C LEU A 304 -11.04 7.98 27.34
N VAL A 305 -10.61 8.84 26.42
CA VAL A 305 -10.07 10.16 26.76
C VAL A 305 -11.18 10.97 27.44
N GLU A 306 -10.85 11.80 28.44
CA GLU A 306 -11.86 12.58 29.18
C GLU A 306 -12.69 13.52 28.27
N ASN A 307 -12.19 13.85 27.07
CA ASN A 307 -12.86 14.69 26.07
C ASN A 307 -12.72 14.06 24.67
N PRO A 308 -13.55 13.07 24.29
CA PRO A 308 -13.58 12.61 22.91
C PRO A 308 -14.06 13.76 22.00
N VAL A 309 -13.43 13.90 20.84
CA VAL A 309 -13.91 14.82 19.80
C VAL A 309 -15.25 14.24 19.30
N ILE A 310 -16.31 15.05 19.35
CA ILE A 310 -17.64 14.78 18.79
C ILE A 310 -17.73 15.48 17.44
#